data_AF-A0A8D8ERM9-F1
#
_entry.id   AF-A0A8D8ERM9-F1
#
_cell.length_a   1.000
_cell.length_b   1.000
_cell.length_c   1.000
_cell.angle_alpha   90.00
_cell.angle_beta   90.00
_cell.angle_gamma   90.00
#
_symmetry.space_group_name_H-M   'P 1'
#
loop_
_entity.id
_entity.type
_entity.pdbx_description
1 polymer ?
#
loop_
_entity_poly.entity_id
_entity_poly.type
_entity_poly.pdbx_seq_one_letter_code
_entity_poly.pdbx_strand_id
1 'polypeptide(L)'
;MPSKVVAVCKDELRLRNCGMGHLPAEEFVKSQWQSRTKSTIFLLYRLALAIFFTAVVTNSIVVSVTSEDWAKYFIYLTHWGILMCMATSLVGAALVARWYFHPEYSDKICNCEEMPRAFKVYWMMHNITLILSICITIIYWAILHNAEMVVDANNILIHATNCVFMLLDLVIVAYPVRIWHVIQPICFGLLFCLFSVVYFLCGGTDKKGRPFIYNVLDWRSPGKSMVTVVGTIVLAVMTHVLMFFLYKLRTFLYVRYFNPKPILPTNSTLNLQPGKDGISMVYGQHNQGFTNTEKY
;
A
#
# COMPACT_ATOMS: atom_id res chain seq x y z
N MET A 1 5.80 8.10 -28.59
CA MET A 1 5.45 8.16 -27.15
C MET A 1 4.52 7.04 -26.66
N PRO A 2 3.50 6.56 -27.41
CA PRO A 2 2.64 5.44 -26.99
C PRO A 2 3.40 4.13 -26.71
N SER A 3 4.47 3.88 -27.47
CA SER A 3 5.26 2.64 -27.38
C SER A 3 5.94 2.41 -26.03
N LYS A 4 6.37 3.49 -25.33
CA LYS A 4 7.05 3.37 -24.03
C LYS A 4 6.08 3.01 -22.90
N VAL A 5 4.90 3.64 -22.89
CA VAL A 5 3.85 3.34 -21.89
C VAL A 5 3.36 1.90 -22.06
N VAL A 6 3.10 1.48 -23.30
CA VAL A 6 2.69 0.11 -23.61
C VAL A 6 3.77 -0.91 -23.20
N ALA A 7 5.05 -0.61 -23.42
CA ALA A 7 6.15 -1.48 -23.00
C ALA A 7 6.24 -1.62 -21.47
N VAL A 8 6.08 -0.53 -20.72
CA VAL A 8 6.09 -0.55 -19.24
C VAL A 8 4.91 -1.36 -18.69
N CYS A 9 3.70 -1.16 -19.24
CA CYS A 9 2.54 -1.96 -18.83
C CYS A 9 2.72 -3.46 -19.16
N LYS A 10 3.34 -3.78 -20.30
CA LYS A 10 3.64 -5.18 -20.67
C LYS A 10 4.68 -5.82 -19.75
N ASP A 11 5.68 -5.08 -19.30
CA ASP A 11 6.65 -5.59 -18.34
C ASP A 11 6.01 -5.87 -16.98
N GLU A 12 5.14 -4.98 -16.49
CA GLU A 12 4.41 -5.16 -15.23
C GLU A 12 3.54 -6.42 -15.22
N LEU A 13 2.96 -6.79 -16.37
CA LEU A 13 2.16 -8.00 -16.51
C LEU A 13 2.97 -9.31 -16.55
N ARG A 14 4.31 -9.26 -16.54
CA ARG A 14 5.12 -10.48 -16.49
C ARG A 14 4.93 -11.21 -15.16
N LEU A 15 4.85 -12.54 -15.20
CA LEU A 15 4.64 -13.39 -14.02
C LEU A 15 5.71 -13.20 -12.92
N ARG A 16 6.94 -12.82 -13.29
CA ARG A 16 8.00 -12.48 -12.32
C ARG A 16 7.58 -11.38 -11.33
N ASN A 17 6.69 -10.48 -11.74
CA ASN A 17 6.18 -9.38 -10.91
C ASN A 17 5.05 -9.82 -9.96
N CYS A 18 4.63 -11.09 -9.99
CA CYS A 18 3.77 -11.68 -8.97
C CYS A 18 4.49 -11.79 -7.61
N GLY A 19 5.82 -11.92 -7.63
CA GLY A 19 6.64 -12.00 -6.42
C GLY A 19 6.73 -10.68 -5.65
N MET A 20 7.34 -10.77 -4.46
CA MET A 20 7.62 -9.64 -3.56
C MET A 20 9.07 -9.15 -3.66
N GLY A 21 9.78 -9.45 -4.76
CA GLY A 21 11.14 -8.97 -5.01
C GLY A 21 11.12 -7.59 -5.66
N HIS A 22 11.75 -6.59 -5.05
CA HIS A 22 11.85 -5.21 -5.53
C HIS A 22 13.15 -4.59 -5.05
N LEU A 23 13.88 -3.91 -5.93
CA LEU A 23 15.07 -3.16 -5.56
C LEU A 23 15.02 -1.76 -6.18
N PRO A 24 15.61 -0.74 -5.52
CA PRO A 24 16.34 -0.83 -4.25
C PRO A 24 15.41 -0.92 -3.02
N ALA A 25 15.79 -1.70 -2.00
CA ALA A 25 14.93 -2.00 -0.85
C ALA A 25 14.64 -0.79 0.05
N GLU A 26 15.53 0.19 0.07
CA GLU A 26 15.40 1.44 0.82
C GLU A 26 14.17 2.29 0.42
N GLU A 27 13.56 2.06 -0.74
CA GLU A 27 12.28 2.71 -1.11
C GLU A 27 11.16 2.40 -0.11
N PHE A 28 11.23 1.28 0.60
CA PHE A 28 10.24 0.90 1.62
C PHE A 28 10.33 1.73 2.91
N VAL A 29 11.43 2.44 3.11
CA VAL A 29 11.66 3.33 4.25
C VAL A 29 11.85 4.78 3.83
N LYS A 30 11.45 5.12 2.58
CA LYS A 30 11.54 6.47 2.04
C LYS A 30 10.18 6.99 1.54
N SER A 31 9.95 8.28 1.77
CA SER A 31 9.04 9.11 0.97
C SER A 31 9.59 9.28 -0.44
N GLN A 32 8.70 9.30 -1.43
CA GLN A 32 9.01 9.63 -2.82
C GLN A 32 9.59 11.04 -2.96
N TRP A 33 9.22 11.96 -2.05
CA TRP A 33 9.47 13.39 -2.16
C TRP A 33 10.69 13.87 -1.37
N GLN A 34 11.46 12.96 -0.78
CA GLN A 34 12.68 13.34 -0.06
C GLN A 34 13.91 13.28 -0.97
N SER A 35 14.83 14.22 -0.78
CA SER A 35 16.11 14.26 -1.53
C SER A 35 17.26 13.61 -0.77
N ARG A 36 17.17 13.49 0.55
CA ARG A 36 18.21 12.94 1.42
C ARG A 36 17.94 11.46 1.71
N THR A 37 18.97 10.72 2.08
CA THR A 37 18.86 9.31 2.49
C THR A 37 17.96 9.12 3.72
N LYS A 38 18.00 10.09 4.65
CA LYS A 38 17.15 10.13 5.86
C LYS A 38 16.34 11.43 5.88
N SER A 39 15.06 11.33 6.24
CA SER A 39 14.15 12.47 6.34
C SER A 39 13.43 12.47 7.69
N THR A 40 13.68 13.49 8.51
CA THR A 40 12.99 13.69 9.78
C THR A 40 11.49 13.93 9.56
N ILE A 41 11.14 14.65 8.48
CA ILE A 41 9.74 14.91 8.12
C ILE A 41 9.00 13.59 7.85
N PHE A 42 9.63 12.68 7.10
CA PHE A 42 8.99 11.38 6.81
C PHE A 42 8.89 10.50 8.06
N LEU A 43 9.89 10.53 8.95
CA LEU A 43 9.82 9.83 10.24
C LEU A 43 8.66 10.36 11.10
N LEU A 44 8.55 11.69 11.25
CA LEU A 44 7.46 12.32 12.00
C LEU A 44 6.09 12.00 11.40
N TYR A 45 5.97 12.00 10.07
CA TYR A 45 4.75 11.58 9.38
C TYR A 45 4.35 10.13 9.72
N ARG A 46 5.30 9.19 9.68
CA ARG A 46 5.03 7.78 10.03
C ARG A 46 4.62 7.60 11.48
N LEU A 47 5.29 8.30 12.40
CA LEU A 47 4.92 8.30 13.82
C LEU A 47 3.53 8.88 14.03
N ALA A 48 3.20 10.00 13.37
CA ALA A 48 1.89 10.61 13.44
C ALA A 48 0.78 9.67 12.94
N LEU A 49 0.98 8.98 11.81
CA LEU A 49 0.04 7.96 11.33
C LEU A 49 -0.15 6.81 12.32
N ALA A 50 0.94 6.30 12.90
CA ALA A 50 0.89 5.21 13.86
C ALA A 50 0.11 5.61 15.13
N ILE A 51 0.39 6.81 15.66
CA ILE A 51 -0.33 7.37 16.81
C ILE A 51 -1.81 7.57 16.46
N PHE A 52 -2.09 8.16 15.30
CA PHE A 52 -3.45 8.42 14.84
C PHE A 52 -4.29 7.14 14.74
N PHE A 53 -3.82 6.11 14.03
CA PHE A 53 -4.59 4.88 13.89
C PHE A 53 -4.68 4.07 15.19
N THR A 54 -3.68 4.18 16.07
CA THR A 54 -3.78 3.62 17.43
C THR A 54 -4.89 4.31 18.22
N ALA A 55 -4.99 5.64 18.13
CA ALA A 55 -6.07 6.41 18.75
C ALA A 55 -7.44 6.06 18.14
N VAL A 56 -7.55 5.89 16.82
CA VAL A 56 -8.80 5.47 16.14
C VAL A 56 -9.26 4.09 16.62
N VAL A 57 -8.36 3.11 16.66
CA VAL A 57 -8.69 1.77 17.17
C VAL A 57 -9.10 1.85 18.64
N THR A 58 -8.35 2.58 19.46
CA THR A 58 -8.68 2.76 20.89
C THR A 58 -10.05 3.38 21.07
N ASN A 59 -10.36 4.47 20.35
CA ASN A 59 -11.68 5.10 20.34
C ASN A 59 -12.77 4.11 19.92
N SER A 60 -12.54 3.36 18.84
CA SER A 60 -13.49 2.37 18.32
C SER A 60 -13.78 1.26 19.34
N ILE A 61 -12.76 0.79 20.06
CA ILE A 61 -12.89 -0.19 21.15
C ILE A 61 -13.68 0.41 22.32
N VAL A 62 -13.31 1.62 22.77
CA VAL A 62 -14.02 2.31 23.86
C VAL A 62 -15.49 2.47 23.55
N VAL A 63 -15.84 2.98 22.36
CA VAL A 63 -17.24 3.11 21.91
C VAL A 63 -17.95 1.77 21.95
N SER A 64 -17.31 0.69 21.45
CA SER A 64 -17.91 -0.63 21.47
C SER A 64 -18.13 -1.20 22.87
N VAL A 65 -17.25 -0.89 23.83
CA VAL A 65 -17.40 -1.30 25.23
C VAL A 65 -18.51 -0.49 25.90
N THR A 66 -18.54 0.82 25.70
CA THR A 66 -19.56 1.71 26.30
C THR A 66 -20.97 1.43 25.78
N SER A 67 -21.10 0.90 24.56
CA SER A 67 -22.38 0.50 23.97
C SER A 67 -22.73 -0.97 24.24
N GLU A 68 -22.01 -1.67 25.12
CA GLU A 68 -22.20 -3.10 25.46
C GLU A 68 -22.09 -4.07 24.25
N ASP A 69 -21.53 -3.61 23.15
CA ASP A 69 -21.43 -4.31 21.87
C ASP A 69 -20.08 -5.04 21.66
N TRP A 70 -19.17 -4.98 22.63
CA TRP A 70 -17.79 -5.47 22.53
C TRP A 70 -17.68 -6.91 22.02
N ALA A 71 -18.59 -7.80 22.45
CA ALA A 71 -18.61 -9.20 22.02
C ALA A 71 -18.76 -9.36 20.49
N LYS A 72 -19.29 -8.35 19.80
CA LYS A 72 -19.50 -8.33 18.35
C LYS A 72 -18.42 -7.52 17.61
N TYR A 73 -17.42 -6.98 18.29
CA TYR A 73 -16.42 -6.10 17.66
C TYR A 73 -15.69 -6.80 16.50
N PHE A 74 -15.22 -8.03 16.72
CA PHE A 74 -14.40 -8.75 15.74
C PHE A 74 -15.20 -9.40 14.61
N ILE A 75 -16.52 -9.26 14.54
CA ILE A 75 -17.30 -9.86 13.44
C ILE A 75 -17.36 -8.96 12.20
N TYR A 76 -17.10 -7.65 12.36
CA TYR A 76 -17.24 -6.69 11.27
C TYR A 76 -15.92 -6.49 10.52
N LEU A 77 -15.97 -6.59 9.20
CA LEU A 77 -14.83 -6.32 8.31
C LEU A 77 -14.29 -4.90 8.48
N THR A 78 -15.16 -3.92 8.81
CA THR A 78 -14.74 -2.56 9.13
C THR A 78 -13.74 -2.51 10.28
N HIS A 79 -13.98 -3.29 11.35
CA HIS A 79 -13.07 -3.36 12.49
C HIS A 79 -11.75 -4.05 12.12
N TRP A 80 -11.79 -5.09 11.27
CA TRP A 80 -10.58 -5.70 10.72
C TRP A 80 -9.78 -4.69 9.89
N GLY A 81 -10.46 -3.85 9.11
CA GLY A 81 -9.86 -2.79 8.30
C GLY A 81 -9.08 -1.78 9.14
N ILE A 82 -9.68 -1.21 10.19
CA ILE A 82 -8.99 -0.23 11.06
C ILE A 82 -7.87 -0.87 11.89
N LEU A 83 -8.01 -2.13 12.31
CA LEU A 83 -6.93 -2.89 12.95
C LEU A 83 -5.75 -3.08 11.99
N MET A 84 -6.03 -3.38 10.71
CA MET A 84 -5.01 -3.43 9.67
C MET A 84 -4.36 -2.06 9.43
N CYS A 85 -5.11 -0.96 9.46
CA CYS A 85 -4.53 0.39 9.39
C CYS A 85 -3.54 0.67 10.53
N MET A 86 -3.91 0.33 11.77
CA MET A 86 -3.06 0.47 12.94
C MET A 86 -1.80 -0.40 12.82
N ALA A 87 -1.96 -1.69 12.51
CA ALA A 87 -0.84 -2.62 12.38
C ALA A 87 0.13 -2.20 11.27
N THR A 88 -0.37 -1.86 10.08
CA THR A 88 0.43 -1.38 8.96
C THR A 88 1.18 -0.11 9.34
N SER A 89 0.52 0.85 9.99
CA SER A 89 1.14 2.12 10.37
C SER A 89 2.21 1.97 11.44
N LEU A 90 1.99 1.09 12.43
CA LEU A 90 2.99 0.74 13.45
C LEU A 90 4.23 0.07 12.83
N VAL A 91 4.04 -0.89 11.93
CA VAL A 91 5.15 -1.54 11.22
C VAL A 91 5.91 -0.51 10.37
N GLY A 92 5.20 0.34 9.62
CA GLY A 92 5.83 1.39 8.82
C GLY A 92 6.65 2.37 9.66
N ALA A 93 6.11 2.81 10.81
CA ALA A 93 6.83 3.67 11.75
C ALA A 93 8.07 2.97 12.34
N ALA A 94 7.95 1.71 12.76
CA ALA A 94 9.06 0.94 13.31
C ALA A 94 10.19 0.75 12.28
N LEU A 95 9.85 0.43 11.02
CA LEU A 95 10.84 0.26 9.95
C LEU A 95 11.58 1.56 9.63
N VAL A 96 10.85 2.69 9.54
CA VAL A 96 11.45 4.00 9.27
C VAL A 96 12.24 4.51 10.46
N ALA A 97 11.77 4.31 11.70
CA ALA A 97 12.54 4.64 12.90
C ALA A 97 13.83 3.84 12.96
N ARG A 98 13.78 2.53 12.67
CA ARG A 98 14.97 1.68 12.63
C ARG A 98 15.97 2.18 11.57
N TRP A 99 15.50 2.46 10.35
CA TRP A 99 16.30 3.09 9.30
C TRP A 99 16.91 4.44 9.76
N TYR A 100 16.14 5.26 10.45
CA TYR A 100 16.60 6.58 10.84
C TYR A 100 17.69 6.52 11.92
N PHE A 101 17.48 5.76 12.99
CA PHE A 101 18.33 5.76 14.19
C PHE A 101 19.48 4.74 14.17
N HIS A 102 19.46 3.74 13.29
CA HIS A 102 20.49 2.70 13.21
C HIS A 102 21.25 2.76 11.87
N PRO A 103 22.41 3.45 11.80
CA PRO A 103 23.24 3.52 10.60
C PRO A 103 23.64 2.15 10.05
N GLU A 104 24.01 1.21 10.92
CA GLU A 104 24.39 -0.16 10.56
C GLU A 104 23.25 -0.91 9.85
N TYR A 105 22.00 -0.65 10.26
CA TYR A 105 20.83 -1.19 9.58
C TYR A 105 20.59 -0.49 8.25
N SER A 106 20.82 0.82 8.17
CA SER A 106 20.69 1.58 6.92
C SER A 106 21.65 1.06 5.85
N ASP A 107 22.92 0.91 6.21
CA ASP A 107 23.97 0.43 5.31
C ASP A 107 23.67 -0.99 4.83
N LYS A 108 23.20 -1.87 5.73
CA LYS A 108 22.77 -3.22 5.35
C LYS A 108 21.64 -3.22 4.32
N ILE A 109 20.70 -2.29 4.42
CA ILE A 109 19.55 -2.18 3.52
C ILE A 109 19.94 -1.53 2.19
N CYS A 110 20.87 -0.58 2.18
CA CYS A 110 21.42 -0.01 0.94
C CYS A 110 22.16 -1.07 0.10
N ASN A 111 22.84 -2.00 0.77
CA ASN A 111 23.69 -3.01 0.12
C ASN A 111 23.00 -4.38 -0.01
N CYS A 112 21.68 -4.49 0.23
CA CYS A 112 21.01 -5.78 0.12
C CYS A 112 20.69 -6.13 -1.34
N GLU A 113 21.05 -7.34 -1.75
CA GLU A 113 20.73 -7.89 -3.07
C GLU A 113 19.32 -8.48 -3.14
N GLU A 114 18.65 -8.65 -1.99
CA GLU A 114 17.31 -9.17 -1.90
C GLU A 114 16.45 -8.40 -0.90
N MET A 115 15.14 -8.39 -1.16
CA MET A 115 14.16 -7.77 -0.28
C MET A 115 14.11 -8.44 1.10
N PRO A 116 14.35 -7.69 2.20
CA PRO A 116 14.16 -8.17 3.55
C PRO A 116 12.72 -8.66 3.78
N ARG A 117 12.56 -9.73 4.56
CA ARG A 117 11.23 -10.33 4.84
C ARG A 117 10.27 -9.31 5.46
N ALA A 118 10.76 -8.47 6.37
CA ALA A 118 9.95 -7.43 7.02
C ALA A 118 9.36 -6.45 6.00
N PHE A 119 10.10 -6.06 4.97
CA PHE A 119 9.59 -5.18 3.93
C PHE A 119 8.59 -5.89 3.02
N LYS A 120 8.78 -7.18 2.72
CA LYS A 120 7.78 -7.98 1.97
C LYS A 120 6.44 -8.05 2.74
N VAL A 121 6.50 -8.35 4.04
CA VAL A 121 5.30 -8.39 4.89
C VAL A 121 4.64 -7.01 4.96
N TYR A 122 5.42 -5.96 5.23
CA TYR A 122 4.92 -4.59 5.28
C TYR A 122 4.27 -4.16 3.97
N TRP A 123 4.86 -4.51 2.82
CA TRP A 123 4.32 -4.19 1.51
C TRP A 123 2.96 -4.85 1.26
N MET A 124 2.84 -6.15 1.58
CA MET A 124 1.59 -6.88 1.48
C MET A 124 0.54 -6.28 2.42
N MET A 125 0.89 -6.00 3.67
CA MET A 125 0.00 -5.37 4.64
C MET A 125 -0.51 -4.01 4.12
N HIS A 126 0.39 -3.13 3.66
CA HIS A 126 0.02 -1.84 3.11
C HIS A 126 -0.91 -1.97 1.90
N ASN A 127 -0.62 -2.89 0.97
CA ASN A 127 -1.47 -3.12 -0.19
C ASN A 127 -2.88 -3.59 0.20
N ILE A 128 -2.98 -4.56 1.12
CA ILE A 128 -4.26 -5.03 1.67
C ILE A 128 -5.00 -3.86 2.34
N THR A 129 -4.35 -3.13 3.26
CA THR A 129 -4.94 -2.01 4.00
C THR A 129 -5.45 -0.90 3.07
N LEU A 130 -4.68 -0.54 2.03
CA LEU A 130 -5.04 0.48 1.07
C LEU A 130 -6.35 0.13 0.34
N ILE A 131 -6.43 -1.07 -0.23
CA ILE A 131 -7.60 -1.51 -0.99
C ILE A 131 -8.81 -1.71 -0.07
N LEU A 132 -8.62 -2.29 1.12
CA LEU A 132 -9.70 -2.45 2.09
C LEU A 132 -10.29 -1.10 2.51
N SER A 133 -9.45 -0.11 2.82
CA SER A 133 -9.93 1.20 3.29
C SER A 133 -10.86 1.86 2.28
N ILE A 134 -10.48 1.83 0.99
CA ILE A 134 -11.30 2.40 -0.08
C ILE A 134 -12.59 1.60 -0.29
N CYS A 135 -12.50 0.26 -0.33
CA CYS A 135 -13.68 -0.59 -0.51
C CYS A 135 -14.67 -0.44 0.65
N ILE A 136 -14.19 -0.38 1.90
CA ILE A 136 -15.01 -0.16 3.09
C ILE A 136 -15.74 1.18 2.98
N THR A 137 -15.03 2.26 2.60
CA THR A 137 -15.67 3.57 2.41
C THR A 137 -16.76 3.52 1.36
N ILE A 138 -16.47 2.98 0.16
CA ILE A 138 -17.46 2.93 -0.93
C ILE A 138 -18.67 2.09 -0.52
N ILE A 139 -18.46 0.87 -0.03
CA ILE A 139 -19.55 -0.05 0.34
C ILE A 139 -20.37 0.54 1.48
N TYR A 140 -19.72 1.11 2.49
CA TYR A 140 -20.41 1.68 3.63
C TYR A 140 -21.34 2.82 3.20
N TRP A 141 -20.80 3.84 2.53
CA TRP A 141 -21.58 5.03 2.18
C TRP A 141 -22.57 4.82 1.04
N ALA A 142 -22.28 3.92 0.09
CA ALA A 142 -23.16 3.68 -1.05
C ALA A 142 -24.21 2.58 -0.83
N ILE A 143 -23.97 1.64 0.10
CA ILE A 143 -24.79 0.42 0.23
C ILE A 143 -25.29 0.19 1.66
N LEU A 144 -24.45 0.35 2.68
CA LEU A 144 -24.80 -0.07 4.05
C LEU A 144 -25.44 1.05 4.89
N HIS A 145 -24.97 2.29 4.72
CA HIS A 145 -25.48 3.44 5.45
C HIS A 145 -26.92 3.76 5.05
N ASN A 146 -27.75 4.14 6.02
CA ASN A 146 -29.12 4.57 5.80
C ASN A 146 -29.49 5.68 6.79
N ALA A 147 -30.65 6.31 6.60
CA ALA A 147 -31.08 7.47 7.39
C ALA A 147 -31.28 7.20 8.89
N GLU A 148 -31.36 5.93 9.32
CA GLU A 148 -31.49 5.56 10.74
C GLU A 148 -30.12 5.47 11.43
N MET A 149 -29.02 5.43 10.68
CA MET A 149 -27.67 5.31 11.23
C MET A 149 -27.11 6.70 11.56
N VAL A 150 -26.70 6.90 12.81
CA VAL A 150 -26.10 8.16 13.25
C VAL A 150 -24.71 8.30 12.64
N VAL A 151 -24.46 9.43 11.99
CA VAL A 151 -23.14 9.82 11.48
C VAL A 151 -22.42 10.62 12.56
N ASP A 152 -21.81 9.92 13.51
CA ASP A 152 -20.98 10.50 14.56
C ASP A 152 -19.48 10.49 14.19
N ALA A 153 -18.64 11.06 15.07
CA ALA A 153 -17.20 11.12 14.84
C ALA A 153 -16.56 9.73 14.68
N ASN A 154 -16.99 8.74 15.49
CA ASN A 154 -16.47 7.38 15.39
C ASN A 154 -16.85 6.74 14.05
N ASN A 155 -18.07 6.96 13.57
CA ASN A 155 -18.57 6.51 12.29
C ASN A 155 -17.69 7.02 11.14
N ILE A 156 -17.43 8.33 11.12
CA ILE A 156 -16.54 8.95 10.12
C ILE A 156 -15.12 8.36 10.20
N LEU A 157 -14.57 8.21 11.40
CA LEU A 157 -13.21 7.71 11.60
C LEU A 157 -13.02 6.29 11.04
N ILE A 158 -13.96 5.38 11.30
CA ILE A 158 -13.83 3.97 10.90
C ILE A 158 -14.28 3.69 9.46
N HIS A 159 -15.10 4.57 8.86
CA HIS A 159 -15.67 4.35 7.53
C HIS A 159 -15.16 5.29 6.43
N ALA A 160 -14.60 6.47 6.75
CA ALA A 160 -14.13 7.43 5.74
C ALA A 160 -12.67 7.86 5.94
N THR A 161 -12.28 8.13 7.18
CA THR A 161 -10.96 8.73 7.46
C THR A 161 -9.81 7.78 7.12
N ASN A 162 -9.97 6.47 7.31
CA ASN A 162 -9.00 5.47 6.89
C ASN A 162 -8.64 5.56 5.39
N CYS A 163 -9.64 5.70 4.51
CA CYS A 163 -9.45 5.84 3.07
C CYS A 163 -8.62 7.08 2.74
N VAL A 164 -8.94 8.23 3.36
CA VAL A 164 -8.20 9.49 3.15
C VAL A 164 -6.73 9.31 3.52
N PHE A 165 -6.42 8.78 4.70
CA PHE A 165 -5.02 8.62 5.13
C PHE A 165 -4.26 7.58 4.30
N MET A 166 -4.90 6.48 3.89
CA MET A 166 -4.24 5.49 3.03
C MET A 166 -3.98 6.00 1.61
N LEU A 167 -4.88 6.84 1.05
CA LEU A 167 -4.63 7.52 -0.23
C LEU A 167 -3.50 8.55 -0.11
N LEU A 168 -3.46 9.31 0.99
CA LEU A 168 -2.35 10.22 1.26
C LEU A 168 -1.03 9.45 1.39
N ASP A 169 -1.02 8.31 2.09
CA ASP A 169 0.18 7.48 2.22
C ASP A 169 0.64 6.95 0.85
N LEU A 170 -0.28 6.46 0.00
CA LEU A 170 0.05 6.06 -1.37
C LEU A 170 0.77 7.18 -2.15
N VAL A 171 0.37 8.43 -1.98
CA VAL A 171 1.02 9.58 -2.64
C VAL A 171 2.38 9.89 -2.03
N ILE A 172 2.59 9.63 -0.74
CA ILE A 172 3.83 10.01 -0.01
C ILE A 172 4.93 8.96 -0.17
N VAL A 173 4.61 7.66 -0.13
CA VAL A 173 5.61 6.58 -0.10
C VAL A 173 6.35 6.39 -1.42
N ALA A 174 7.59 5.88 -1.38
CA ALA A 174 8.38 5.65 -2.59
C ALA A 174 8.13 4.28 -3.25
N TYR A 175 7.82 3.24 -2.47
CA TYR A 175 7.67 1.88 -2.99
C TYR A 175 6.47 1.72 -3.96
N PRO A 176 6.53 0.74 -4.87
CA PRO A 176 5.55 0.61 -5.95
C PRO A 176 4.26 -0.09 -5.54
N VAL A 177 3.24 0.08 -6.38
CA VAL A 177 2.06 -0.81 -6.45
C VAL A 177 2.21 -1.71 -7.67
N ARG A 178 2.02 -3.02 -7.53
CA ARG A 178 2.08 -3.98 -8.63
C ARG A 178 0.71 -4.52 -8.99
N ILE A 179 0.46 -4.73 -10.28
CA ILE A 179 -0.85 -5.22 -10.77
C ILE A 179 -1.18 -6.59 -10.16
N TRP A 180 -0.23 -7.54 -10.16
CA TRP A 180 -0.43 -8.89 -9.63
C TRP A 180 -0.74 -8.94 -8.13
N HIS A 181 -0.40 -7.89 -7.38
CA HIS A 181 -0.68 -7.83 -5.94
C HIS A 181 -2.16 -7.65 -5.62
N VAL A 182 -3.04 -7.50 -6.63
CA VAL A 182 -4.50 -7.51 -6.46
C VAL A 182 -5.02 -8.77 -5.78
N ILE A 183 -4.29 -9.90 -5.91
CA ILE A 183 -4.63 -11.17 -5.26
C ILE A 183 -4.62 -11.04 -3.73
N GLN A 184 -3.74 -10.19 -3.17
CA GLN A 184 -3.57 -10.05 -1.71
C GLN A 184 -4.85 -9.55 -1.01
N PRO A 185 -5.46 -8.40 -1.40
CA PRO A 185 -6.72 -7.96 -0.79
C PRO A 185 -7.90 -8.89 -1.12
N ILE A 186 -7.91 -9.56 -2.29
CA ILE A 186 -8.94 -10.56 -2.61
C ILE A 186 -8.88 -11.74 -1.65
N CYS A 187 -7.69 -12.30 -1.42
CA CYS A 187 -7.51 -13.39 -0.44
C CYS A 187 -7.94 -12.98 0.97
N PHE A 188 -7.64 -11.73 1.39
CA PHE A 188 -8.10 -11.21 2.68
C PHE A 188 -9.63 -11.08 2.74
N GLY A 189 -10.28 -10.60 1.68
CA GLY A 189 -11.73 -10.53 1.58
C GLY A 189 -12.40 -11.91 1.58
N LEU A 190 -11.81 -12.89 0.89
CA LEU A 190 -12.28 -14.29 0.89
C LEU A 190 -12.10 -14.95 2.26
N LEU A 191 -11.04 -14.63 3.00
CA LEU A 191 -10.87 -15.06 4.38
C LEU A 191 -12.01 -14.53 5.26
N PHE A 192 -12.37 -13.25 5.12
CA PHE A 192 -13.53 -12.70 5.83
C PHE A 192 -14.85 -13.34 5.38
N CYS A 193 -15.02 -13.61 4.09
CA CYS A 193 -16.17 -14.32 3.56
C CYS A 193 -16.31 -15.71 4.22
N LEU A 194 -15.24 -16.50 4.26
CA LEU A 194 -15.20 -17.79 4.93
C LEU A 194 -15.57 -17.67 6.42
N PHE A 195 -14.95 -16.71 7.12
CA PHE A 195 -15.30 -16.40 8.51
C PHE A 195 -16.80 -16.12 8.66
N SER A 196 -17.39 -15.29 7.78
CA SER A 196 -18.79 -14.90 7.86
C SER A 196 -19.76 -16.08 7.66
N VAL A 197 -19.40 -17.04 6.79
CA VAL A 197 -20.17 -18.28 6.58
C VAL A 197 -20.09 -19.15 7.82
N VAL A 198 -18.90 -19.39 8.35
CA VAL A 198 -18.71 -20.20 9.58
C VAL A 198 -19.43 -19.56 10.77
N TYR A 199 -19.32 -18.24 10.93
CA TYR A 199 -20.01 -17.50 11.98
C TYR A 199 -21.53 -17.68 11.90
N PHE A 200 -22.11 -17.61 10.70
CA PHE A 200 -23.52 -17.88 10.48
C PHE A 200 -23.92 -19.32 10.80
N LEU A 201 -23.13 -20.31 10.34
CA LEU A 201 -23.40 -21.73 10.62
C LEU A 201 -23.36 -22.07 12.11
N CYS A 202 -22.58 -21.33 12.90
CA CYS A 202 -22.54 -21.42 14.36
C CYS A 202 -23.68 -20.66 15.06
N GLY A 203 -24.69 -20.15 14.33
CA GLY A 203 -25.80 -19.38 14.90
C GLY A 203 -25.45 -17.93 15.24
N GLY A 204 -24.39 -17.38 14.66
CA GLY A 204 -23.94 -16.02 14.89
C GLY A 204 -24.95 -14.95 14.44
N THR A 205 -25.02 -13.87 15.20
CA THR A 205 -25.93 -12.73 14.97
C THR A 205 -25.19 -11.38 14.93
N ASP A 206 -25.80 -10.33 14.38
CA ASP A 206 -25.31 -8.96 14.56
C ASP A 206 -25.63 -8.41 15.96
N LYS A 207 -25.29 -7.12 16.17
CA LYS A 207 -25.59 -6.35 17.37
C LYS A 207 -27.09 -6.24 17.71
N LYS A 208 -27.98 -6.39 16.72
CA LYS A 208 -29.44 -6.35 16.90
C LYS A 208 -30.05 -7.75 17.03
N GLY A 209 -29.24 -8.80 17.13
CA GLY A 209 -29.72 -10.19 17.21
C GLY A 209 -30.21 -10.77 15.88
N ARG A 210 -29.97 -10.10 14.74
CA ARG A 210 -30.38 -10.59 13.42
C ARG A 210 -29.38 -11.64 12.92
N PRO A 211 -29.81 -12.67 12.17
CA PRO A 211 -28.98 -13.83 11.81
C PRO A 211 -28.06 -13.56 10.61
N PHE A 212 -27.36 -12.42 10.60
CA PHE A 212 -26.36 -12.02 9.61
C PHE A 212 -25.46 -10.95 10.20
N ILE A 213 -24.22 -10.81 9.70
CA ILE A 213 -23.31 -9.71 10.10
C ILE A 213 -23.72 -8.41 9.38
N TYR A 214 -23.84 -8.51 8.05
CA TYR A 214 -24.35 -7.48 7.17
C TYR A 214 -25.57 -8.06 6.44
N ASN A 215 -26.62 -7.28 6.26
CA ASN A 215 -27.82 -7.72 5.52
C ASN A 215 -27.50 -8.20 4.09
N VAL A 216 -26.50 -7.59 3.45
CA VAL A 216 -25.99 -8.01 2.13
C VAL A 216 -25.25 -9.35 2.15
N LEU A 217 -24.85 -9.84 3.32
CA LEU A 217 -24.24 -11.17 3.54
C LEU A 217 -25.15 -12.07 4.38
N ASP A 218 -26.46 -12.06 4.08
CA ASP A 218 -27.43 -12.98 4.69
C ASP A 218 -27.38 -14.38 4.06
N TRP A 219 -26.60 -15.26 4.69
CA TRP A 219 -26.33 -16.63 4.21
C TRP A 219 -27.54 -17.57 4.23
N ARG A 220 -28.71 -17.14 4.74
CA ARG A 220 -29.98 -17.83 4.50
C ARG A 220 -30.40 -17.75 3.03
N SER A 221 -29.93 -16.73 2.32
CA SER A 221 -30.13 -16.50 0.89
C SER A 221 -28.77 -16.48 0.16
N PRO A 222 -28.06 -17.61 0.06
CA PRO A 222 -26.66 -17.66 -0.39
C PRO A 222 -26.47 -17.07 -1.79
N GLY A 223 -27.45 -17.22 -2.70
CA GLY A 223 -27.39 -16.61 -4.03
C GLY A 223 -27.27 -15.08 -3.98
N LYS A 224 -28.00 -14.40 -3.09
CA LYS A 224 -27.91 -12.94 -2.91
C LYS A 224 -26.58 -12.54 -2.27
N SER A 225 -26.12 -13.27 -1.26
CA SER A 225 -24.82 -13.03 -0.63
C SER A 225 -23.66 -13.20 -1.60
N MET A 226 -23.72 -14.18 -2.49
CA MET A 226 -22.68 -14.39 -3.51
C MET A 226 -22.62 -13.25 -4.52
N VAL A 227 -23.74 -12.61 -4.86
CA VAL A 227 -23.74 -11.39 -5.68
C VAL A 227 -22.94 -10.28 -4.99
N THR A 228 -23.12 -10.10 -3.68
CA THR A 228 -22.32 -9.14 -2.91
C THR A 228 -20.84 -9.50 -2.90
N VAL A 229 -20.48 -10.76 -2.65
CA VAL A 229 -19.08 -11.23 -2.66
C VAL A 229 -18.41 -10.94 -4.01
N VAL A 230 -19.06 -11.33 -5.12
CA VAL A 230 -18.54 -11.09 -6.47
C VAL A 230 -18.44 -9.58 -6.75
N GLY A 231 -19.45 -8.80 -6.37
CA GLY A 231 -19.45 -7.35 -6.51
C GLY A 231 -18.30 -6.68 -5.75
N THR A 232 -18.02 -7.14 -4.51
CA THR A 232 -16.88 -6.65 -3.72
C THR A 232 -15.53 -7.04 -4.33
N ILE A 233 -15.40 -8.24 -4.92
CA ILE A 233 -14.18 -8.65 -5.63
C ILE A 233 -13.96 -7.77 -6.87
N VAL A 234 -15.01 -7.52 -7.66
CA VAL A 234 -14.93 -6.62 -8.82
C VAL A 234 -14.51 -5.22 -8.40
N LEU A 235 -15.14 -4.69 -7.33
CA LEU A 235 -14.77 -3.39 -6.76
C LEU A 235 -13.30 -3.37 -6.33
N ALA A 236 -12.83 -4.38 -5.61
CA ALA A 236 -11.43 -4.47 -5.17
C ALA A 236 -10.45 -4.50 -6.34
N VAL A 237 -10.77 -5.21 -7.43
CA VAL A 237 -9.96 -5.21 -8.66
C VAL A 237 -9.92 -3.82 -9.29
N MET A 238 -11.08 -3.17 -9.44
CA MET A 238 -11.16 -1.81 -10.00
C MET A 238 -10.37 -0.81 -9.17
N THR A 239 -10.53 -0.85 -7.84
CA THR A 239 -9.78 -0.01 -6.91
C THR A 239 -8.29 -0.27 -7.02
N HIS A 240 -7.84 -1.52 -7.07
CA HIS A 240 -6.42 -1.86 -7.19
C HIS A 240 -5.80 -1.35 -8.48
N VAL A 241 -6.50 -1.51 -9.60
CA VAL A 241 -6.08 -0.97 -10.90
C VAL A 241 -5.98 0.56 -10.84
N LEU A 242 -6.94 1.24 -10.22
CA LEU A 242 -6.88 2.69 -10.02
C LEU A 242 -5.67 3.09 -9.17
N MET A 243 -5.39 2.39 -8.07
CA MET A 243 -4.24 2.66 -7.20
C MET A 243 -2.91 2.46 -7.94
N PHE A 244 -2.84 1.46 -8.82
CA PHE A 244 -1.69 1.26 -9.70
C PHE A 244 -1.47 2.48 -10.62
N PHE A 245 -2.52 3.01 -11.23
CA PHE A 245 -2.39 4.22 -12.07
C PHE A 245 -2.01 5.46 -11.27
N LEU A 246 -2.54 5.63 -10.06
CA LEU A 246 -2.13 6.71 -9.16
C LEU A 246 -0.65 6.61 -8.77
N TYR A 247 -0.17 5.40 -8.49
CA TYR A 247 1.26 5.14 -8.29
C TYR A 247 2.08 5.54 -9.52
N LYS A 248 1.69 5.10 -10.73
CA LYS A 248 2.41 5.48 -11.96
C LYS A 248 2.40 6.98 -12.19
N LEU A 249 1.29 7.66 -11.90
CA LEU A 249 1.20 9.12 -11.95
C LEU A 249 2.15 9.77 -10.94
N ARG A 250 2.18 9.31 -9.68
CA ARG A 250 3.12 9.79 -8.64
C ARG A 250 4.56 9.71 -9.12
N THR A 251 4.98 8.55 -9.63
CA THR A 251 6.34 8.35 -10.14
C THR A 251 6.63 9.19 -11.38
N PHE A 252 5.66 9.33 -12.30
CA PHE A 252 5.80 10.19 -13.46
C PHE A 252 6.03 11.66 -13.06
N LEU A 253 5.24 12.18 -12.11
CA LEU A 253 5.39 13.55 -11.60
C LEU A 253 6.75 13.73 -10.92
N TYR A 254 7.18 12.77 -10.11
CA TYR A 254 8.50 12.81 -9.49
C TYR A 254 9.62 12.92 -10.54
N VAL A 255 9.62 12.06 -11.55
CA VAL A 255 10.63 12.10 -12.63
C VAL A 255 10.54 13.39 -13.44
N ARG A 256 9.34 13.91 -13.69
CA ARG A 256 9.11 15.10 -14.52
C ARG A 256 9.61 16.40 -13.86
N TYR A 257 9.53 16.49 -12.54
CA TYR A 257 9.75 17.73 -11.79
C TYR A 257 10.94 17.70 -10.83
N PHE A 258 11.34 16.53 -10.33
CA PHE A 258 12.35 16.40 -9.26
C PHE A 258 13.59 15.60 -9.66
N ASN A 259 13.58 14.89 -10.79
CA ASN A 259 14.78 14.22 -11.29
C ASN A 259 15.57 15.17 -12.22
N PRO A 260 16.75 15.67 -11.84
CA PRO A 260 17.56 16.47 -12.74
C PRO A 260 17.95 15.62 -13.95
N LYS A 261 17.63 16.08 -15.16
CA LYS A 261 18.29 15.56 -16.37
C LYS A 261 19.80 15.70 -16.12
N PRO A 262 20.63 14.67 -16.36
CA PRO A 262 22.07 14.86 -16.28
C PRO A 262 22.44 16.02 -17.20
N ILE A 263 23.00 17.09 -16.61
CA ILE A 263 23.63 18.16 -17.36
C ILE A 263 24.88 17.51 -17.96
N LEU A 264 24.78 17.07 -19.21
CA LEU A 264 25.97 16.69 -19.96
C LEU A 264 26.85 17.95 -20.04
N PRO A 265 28.10 17.93 -19.55
CA PRO A 265 28.97 19.07 -19.69
C PRO A 265 29.18 19.34 -21.19
N THR A 266 28.61 20.42 -21.70
CA THR A 266 28.73 20.84 -23.11
C THR A 266 30.12 21.35 -23.48
N ASN A 267 31.05 21.44 -22.51
CA ASN A 267 32.38 22.03 -22.70
C ASN A 267 33.54 21.10 -22.29
N SER A 268 33.35 19.78 -22.31
CA SER A 268 34.52 18.89 -22.25
C SER A 268 35.18 18.86 -23.62
N THR A 269 36.24 19.62 -23.80
CA THR A 269 37.24 19.38 -24.85
C THR A 269 37.79 17.97 -24.65
N LEU A 270 37.14 16.99 -25.27
CA LEU A 270 37.61 15.62 -25.33
C LEU A 270 38.93 15.63 -26.09
N ASN A 271 40.04 15.53 -25.37
CA ASN A 271 41.33 15.21 -25.96
C ASN A 271 41.23 13.78 -26.50
N LEU A 272 40.95 13.66 -27.80
CA LEU A 272 41.07 12.42 -28.56
C LEU A 272 42.56 12.04 -28.55
N GLN A 273 42.94 11.08 -27.71
CA GLN A 273 44.20 10.37 -27.95
C GLN A 273 43.97 9.34 -29.06
N PRO A 274 44.78 9.34 -30.13
CA PRO A 274 44.65 8.34 -31.18
C PRO A 274 45.08 6.97 -30.62
N GLY A 275 44.13 6.05 -30.52
CA GLY A 275 44.41 4.64 -30.27
C GLY A 275 45.13 4.03 -31.47
N LYS A 276 46.04 3.09 -31.21
CA LYS A 276 46.97 2.50 -32.20
C LYS A 276 46.31 1.78 -33.39
N ASP A 277 45.00 1.59 -33.39
CA ASP A 277 44.25 0.89 -34.44
C ASP A 277 43.07 1.71 -35.01
N GLY A 278 43.10 3.05 -34.90
CA GLY A 278 42.10 3.92 -35.55
C GLY A 278 40.70 3.91 -34.91
N ILE A 279 40.51 3.25 -33.77
CA ILE A 279 39.29 3.32 -32.96
C ILE A 279 39.59 4.18 -31.72
N SER A 280 39.03 5.39 -31.69
CA SER A 280 39.09 6.26 -30.52
C SER A 280 38.10 5.78 -29.45
N MET A 281 38.61 5.27 -28.32
CA MET A 281 37.78 4.93 -27.16
C MET A 281 37.84 6.03 -26.10
N VAL A 282 36.68 6.44 -25.60
CA VAL A 282 36.55 7.39 -24.49
C VAL A 282 36.78 6.63 -23.18
N TYR A 283 37.96 6.75 -22.60
CA TYR A 283 38.22 6.31 -21.23
C TYR A 283 37.89 7.45 -20.25
N GLY A 284 36.71 7.38 -19.63
CA GLY A 284 36.44 8.17 -18.43
C GLY A 284 37.19 7.55 -17.24
N GLN A 285 38.19 8.25 -16.72
CA GLN A 285 38.82 7.88 -15.45
C GLN A 285 37.79 7.98 -14.31
N HIS A 286 37.54 6.84 -13.66
CA HIS A 286 36.78 6.68 -12.41
C HIS A 286 35.43 7.39 -12.29
N ASN A 287 34.36 6.68 -12.67
CA ASN A 287 33.03 6.86 -12.10
C ASN A 287 32.44 5.48 -11.78
N GLN A 288 32.65 4.98 -10.56
CA GLN A 288 32.01 3.74 -10.07
C GLN A 288 30.49 3.89 -9.82
N GLY A 289 29.87 5.03 -10.13
CA GLY A 289 28.43 5.27 -9.95
C GLY A 289 27.53 4.90 -11.14
N PHE A 290 28.08 4.44 -12.26
CA PHE A 290 27.32 4.25 -13.50
C PHE A 290 27.62 2.92 -14.19
N THR A 291 27.36 1.81 -13.48
CA THR A 291 27.02 0.53 -14.12
C THR A 291 25.68 0.04 -13.59
N ASN A 292 24.62 0.82 -13.81
CA ASN A 292 23.29 0.24 -13.97
C ASN A 292 23.21 -0.42 -15.35
N THR A 293 24.03 -1.45 -15.55
CA THR A 293 23.76 -2.47 -16.55
C THR A 293 22.67 -3.34 -15.98
N GLU A 294 21.53 -3.32 -16.65
CA GLU A 294 20.47 -4.32 -16.58
C GLU A 294 21.04 -5.71 -16.32
N LYS A 295 20.90 -6.19 -15.08
CA LYS A 295 20.86 -7.61 -14.75
C LYS A 295 19.85 -7.78 -13.63
N TYR A 296 18.75 -8.45 -14.00
CA TYR A 296 17.94 -9.46 -13.30
C TYR A 296 16.46 -9.36 -13.73
#